data_AF-A0A3E0WLF1-F1
#
_entry.id   AF-A0A3E0WLF1-F1
#
_cell.length_a   1.000
_cell.length_b   1.000
_cell.length_c   1.000
_cell.angle_alpha   90.00
_cell.angle_beta   90.00
_cell.angle_gamma   90.00
#
_symmetry.space_group_name_H-M   'P 1'
#
loop_
_entity.id
_entity.type
_entity.pdbx_description
1 polymer ?
#
loop_
_entity_poly.entity_id
_entity_poly.type
_entity_poly.pdbx_seq_one_letter_code
_entity_poly.pdbx_strand_id
1 'polypeptide(L)'
;MIFYTLLYMEGFSIENTKNQTMIITADYPIKLSKDFMTFLNYIASKDVKLTKTRGYITRKDLQAIYVQLSPHKPAILEKANQDDVPYVHLLYYIAMELRLIRKVASKSISRLMIDEERVTAFKELKEAEKYVTLLEAFWTKVDWNELTKGYSRRYVSMVDFWLEELIEKDIPYGTWLYTAENHSCSLITYGETFEQLLDYGYFLYYFEYFGLWEVQVTVQESTTIHELQRVKFNPLLKKLRLPLLHTWCLGEDEGLTELDSFFMEMLIPEYHNEINVKKEAIEQEERTLSFIEAVKPLFPKDELENTLPSYEYKLGSTGNCIFKVMLHNNCWRKLRLPLSVSLESLHDFIQYAFDFDNDHLYSFFMDGKKFSKHAYNSRMDFTGPYAHQTSLNQLDLFEGQKFLYLFDFGDEWEFYIIIEAIQEGNEEKESIIEMKGESPDQYD
;
A
#
# COMPACT_ATOMS: atom_id res chain seq x y z
N MET A 1 -0.54 -17.23 23.52
CA MET A 1 -1.66 -17.66 24.40
C MET A 1 -2.61 -16.50 24.77
N ILE A 2 -2.13 -15.25 24.86
CA ILE A 2 -2.95 -14.05 25.16
C ILE A 2 -3.98 -13.75 24.06
N PHE A 3 -3.62 -13.90 22.78
CA PHE A 3 -4.51 -13.70 21.61
C PHE A 3 -5.80 -14.54 21.65
N TYR A 4 -5.70 -15.84 21.97
CA TYR A 4 -6.86 -16.73 22.12
C TYR A 4 -7.61 -16.52 23.44
N THR A 5 -6.94 -15.99 24.47
CA THR A 5 -7.56 -15.74 25.77
C THR A 5 -8.51 -14.54 25.71
N LEU A 6 -8.22 -13.52 24.91
CA LEU A 6 -9.12 -12.37 24.69
C LEU A 6 -10.39 -12.74 23.90
N LEU A 7 -10.27 -13.59 22.87
CA LEU A 7 -11.41 -14.14 22.13
C LEU A 7 -12.39 -14.93 23.04
N TYR A 8 -11.85 -15.68 24.02
CA TYR A 8 -12.66 -16.47 24.96
C TYR A 8 -13.12 -15.71 26.20
N MET A 9 -12.37 -14.71 26.68
CA MET A 9 -12.68 -13.99 27.92
C MET A 9 -13.70 -12.86 27.73
N GLU A 10 -13.81 -12.24 26.56
CA GLU A 10 -14.84 -11.23 26.32
C GLU A 10 -16.19 -11.78 25.87
N GLY A 11 -16.32 -13.10 25.69
CA GLY A 11 -17.59 -13.71 25.28
C GLY A 11 -18.15 -12.98 24.06
N PHE A 12 -17.41 -13.04 22.94
CA PHE A 12 -17.79 -12.47 21.65
C PHE A 12 -19.01 -13.22 21.08
N SER A 13 -20.13 -13.16 21.80
CA SER A 13 -21.44 -13.28 21.20
C SER A 13 -21.69 -11.97 20.46
N ILE A 14 -22.25 -12.10 19.27
CA ILE A 14 -22.79 -11.00 18.44
C ILE A 14 -23.76 -10.08 19.24
N GLU A 15 -24.14 -10.44 20.48
CA GLU A 15 -25.01 -9.65 21.33
C GLU A 15 -24.32 -8.49 22.08
N ASN A 16 -23.00 -8.50 22.29
CA ASN A 16 -22.30 -7.43 23.01
C ASN A 16 -22.09 -6.14 22.18
N THR A 17 -22.39 -6.16 20.87
CA THR A 17 -22.27 -5.01 19.95
C THR A 17 -23.56 -4.20 19.79
N LYS A 18 -24.65 -4.53 20.51
CA LYS A 18 -25.97 -3.87 20.37
C LYS A 18 -25.97 -2.34 20.59
N ASN A 19 -24.91 -1.73 21.13
CA ASN A 19 -24.77 -0.28 21.32
C ASN A 19 -23.66 0.39 20.48
N GLN A 20 -23.09 -0.27 19.46
CA GLN A 20 -21.85 0.17 18.80
C GLN A 20 -21.99 0.62 17.34
N THR A 21 -23.19 0.83 16.80
CA THR A 21 -23.35 1.25 15.40
C THR A 21 -22.54 2.51 15.07
N MET A 22 -21.67 2.40 14.07
CA MET A 22 -20.93 3.49 13.45
C MET A 22 -21.83 4.18 12.43
N ILE A 23 -21.81 5.51 12.46
CA ILE A 23 -22.49 6.34 11.47
C ILE A 23 -21.38 7.14 10.81
N ILE A 24 -21.30 7.04 9.49
CA ILE A 24 -20.36 7.76 8.65
C ILE A 24 -21.16 8.64 7.70
N THR A 25 -20.74 9.89 7.54
CA THR A 25 -21.37 10.84 6.62
C THR A 25 -20.29 11.54 5.80
N ALA A 26 -20.70 12.34 4.82
CA ALA A 26 -19.74 13.12 4.01
C ALA A 26 -18.89 14.11 4.81
N ASP A 27 -19.28 14.44 6.05
CA ASP A 27 -18.59 15.39 6.94
C ASP A 27 -18.12 14.76 8.27
N TYR A 28 -18.42 13.47 8.53
CA TYR A 28 -18.06 12.78 9.77
C TYR A 28 -17.51 11.36 9.48
N PRO A 29 -16.40 10.93 10.12
CA PRO A 29 -15.66 11.61 11.21
C PRO A 29 -14.91 12.86 10.77
N ILE A 30 -14.68 12.98 9.47
CA ILE A 30 -14.01 14.07 8.78
C ILE A 30 -14.52 14.10 7.33
N LYS A 31 -14.14 15.12 6.56
CA LYS A 31 -14.52 15.31 5.14
C LYS A 31 -13.72 14.46 4.16
N LEU A 32 -13.24 13.27 4.57
CA LEU A 32 -12.32 12.46 3.79
C LEU A 32 -12.89 12.05 2.42
N SER A 33 -14.12 11.54 2.36
CA SER A 33 -14.75 11.13 1.09
C SER A 33 -14.91 12.31 0.14
N LYS A 34 -15.29 13.49 0.67
CA LYS A 34 -15.44 14.74 -0.09
C LYS A 34 -14.11 15.27 -0.61
N ASP A 35 -13.08 15.30 0.23
CA ASP A 35 -11.73 15.73 -0.15
C ASP A 35 -11.14 14.78 -1.20
N PHE A 36 -11.30 13.46 -1.02
CA PHE A 36 -10.85 12.46 -1.98
C PHE A 36 -11.56 12.61 -3.33
N MET A 37 -12.87 12.86 -3.35
CA MET A 37 -13.59 13.17 -4.59
C MET A 37 -13.13 14.48 -5.24
N THR A 38 -12.80 15.49 -4.44
CA THR A 38 -12.25 16.77 -4.93
C THR A 38 -10.89 16.55 -5.60
N PHE A 39 -10.03 15.74 -4.99
CA PHE A 39 -8.76 15.31 -5.56
C PHE A 39 -8.93 14.59 -6.91
N LEU A 40 -9.82 13.59 -6.99
CA LEU A 40 -10.08 12.87 -8.25
C LEU A 40 -10.66 13.78 -9.34
N ASN A 41 -11.59 14.67 -9.00
CA ASN A 41 -12.18 15.63 -9.95
C ASN A 41 -11.15 16.63 -10.48
N TYR A 42 -10.16 17.02 -9.67
CA TYR A 42 -9.05 17.85 -10.16
C TYR A 42 -8.24 17.11 -11.23
N ILE A 43 -7.87 15.85 -10.96
CA ILE A 43 -7.13 15.01 -11.94
C ILE A 43 -7.94 14.80 -13.21
N ALA A 44 -9.25 14.54 -13.09
CA ALA A 44 -10.14 14.36 -14.23
C ALA A 44 -10.22 15.61 -15.15
N SER A 45 -10.13 16.80 -14.55
CA SER A 45 -10.36 18.07 -15.26
C SER A 45 -9.08 18.77 -15.76
N LYS A 46 -7.90 18.26 -15.40
CA LYS A 46 -6.60 18.87 -15.69
C LYS A 46 -5.61 17.85 -16.22
N ASP A 47 -4.70 18.30 -17.10
CA ASP A 47 -3.52 17.54 -17.50
C ASP A 47 -2.47 17.57 -16.36
N VAL A 48 -2.68 16.76 -15.32
CA VAL A 48 -1.83 16.72 -14.13
C VAL A 48 -0.52 16.01 -14.46
N LYS A 49 0.56 16.79 -14.54
CA LYS A 49 1.89 16.28 -14.89
C LYS A 49 2.61 15.70 -13.68
N LEU A 50 3.48 14.73 -13.96
CA LEU A 50 4.31 14.09 -12.96
C LEU A 50 5.78 14.49 -13.13
N THR A 51 6.49 14.53 -12.00
CA THR A 51 7.95 14.72 -11.97
C THR A 51 8.65 13.51 -12.58
N LYS A 52 9.77 13.75 -13.29
CA LYS A 52 10.49 12.68 -14.00
C LYS A 52 11.07 11.61 -13.08
N THR A 53 11.63 12.02 -11.94
CA THR A 53 12.40 11.13 -11.07
C THR A 53 11.51 10.26 -10.19
N ARG A 54 10.54 10.88 -9.50
CA ARG A 54 9.70 10.18 -8.52
C ARG A 54 8.29 9.88 -9.02
N GLY A 55 7.90 10.44 -10.17
CA GLY A 55 6.54 10.28 -10.68
C GLY A 55 5.49 10.95 -9.79
N TYR A 56 5.85 11.99 -9.05
CA TYR A 56 4.96 12.73 -8.15
C TYR A 56 4.29 13.92 -8.84
N ILE A 57 3.12 14.31 -8.35
CA ILE A 57 2.38 15.51 -8.79
C ILE A 57 3.31 16.73 -8.72
N THR A 58 3.33 17.53 -9.80
CA THR A 58 4.17 18.74 -9.81
C THR A 58 3.75 19.74 -8.73
N ARG A 59 4.68 20.56 -8.23
CA ARG A 59 4.39 21.58 -7.19
C ARG A 59 3.22 22.49 -7.55
N LYS A 60 3.09 22.84 -8.82
CA LYS A 60 1.99 23.68 -9.33
C LYS A 60 0.64 23.01 -9.10
N ASP A 61 0.49 21.76 -9.54
CA ASP A 61 -0.76 21.02 -9.39
C ASP A 61 -1.00 20.62 -7.93
N LEU A 62 0.05 20.31 -7.18
CA LEU A 62 -0.01 20.00 -5.76
C LEU A 62 -0.62 21.16 -4.95
N GLN A 63 -0.15 22.40 -5.18
CA GLN A 63 -0.71 23.59 -4.55
C GLN A 63 -2.17 23.81 -4.97
N ALA A 64 -2.47 23.67 -6.27
CA ALA A 64 -3.82 23.87 -6.79
C ALA A 64 -4.82 22.83 -6.25
N ILE A 65 -4.40 21.60 -6.02
CA ILE A 65 -5.18 20.56 -5.35
C ILE A 65 -5.37 20.94 -3.88
N TYR A 66 -4.28 21.21 -3.15
CA TYR A 66 -4.31 21.42 -1.72
C TYR A 66 -5.28 22.54 -1.29
N VAL A 67 -5.32 23.66 -2.02
CA VAL A 67 -6.22 24.79 -1.70
C VAL A 67 -7.71 24.50 -1.89
N GLN A 68 -8.05 23.39 -2.57
CA GLN A 68 -9.43 22.96 -2.76
C GLN A 68 -9.88 21.93 -1.71
N LEU A 69 -8.94 21.33 -0.98
CA LEU A 69 -9.22 20.35 0.08
C LEU A 69 -9.58 21.06 1.39
N SER A 70 -10.15 20.30 2.32
CA SER A 70 -10.33 20.79 3.68
C SER A 70 -8.96 21.12 4.32
N PRO A 71 -8.89 22.06 5.28
CA PRO A 71 -7.62 22.39 5.94
C PRO A 71 -7.09 21.20 6.75
N HIS A 72 -5.86 20.78 6.46
CA HIS A 72 -5.15 19.70 7.16
C HIS A 72 -3.75 20.15 7.59
N LYS A 73 -3.26 19.59 8.70
CA LYS A 73 -1.88 19.75 9.16
C LYS A 73 -1.00 18.62 8.61
N PRO A 74 0.29 18.86 8.31
CA PRO A 74 0.95 20.17 8.30
C PRO A 74 0.46 21.03 7.12
N ALA A 75 0.56 22.35 7.27
CA ALA A 75 0.27 23.26 6.18
C ALA A 75 1.28 23.10 5.04
N ILE A 76 0.84 23.30 3.80
CA ILE A 76 1.74 23.22 2.64
C ILE A 76 2.79 24.34 2.67
N LEU A 77 4.06 23.98 2.50
CA LEU A 77 5.15 24.94 2.31
C LEU A 77 5.25 25.33 0.82
N GLU A 78 5.69 26.56 0.52
CA GLU A 78 5.78 27.07 -0.86
C GLU A 78 6.62 26.18 -1.79
N LYS A 79 7.67 25.53 -1.24
CA LYS A 79 8.58 24.64 -1.98
C LYS A 79 8.33 23.15 -1.74
N ALA A 80 7.21 22.80 -1.11
CA ALA A 80 6.85 21.41 -0.80
C ALA A 80 6.73 20.57 -2.08
N ASN A 81 7.35 19.39 -2.06
CA ASN A 81 7.06 18.30 -3.00
C ASN A 81 5.86 17.49 -2.47
N GLN A 82 5.34 16.54 -3.27
CA GLN A 82 4.15 15.77 -2.89
C GLN A 82 4.33 15.04 -1.56
N ASP A 83 5.49 14.45 -1.34
CA ASP A 83 5.85 13.74 -0.11
C ASP A 83 6.02 14.69 1.09
N ASP A 84 6.19 16.00 0.89
CA ASP A 84 6.14 17.00 1.97
C ASP A 84 4.71 17.39 2.40
N VAL A 85 3.69 16.88 1.69
CA VAL A 85 2.27 17.18 1.91
C VAL A 85 1.52 15.87 2.19
N PRO A 86 1.62 15.32 3.42
CA PRO A 86 1.19 13.95 3.72
C PRO A 86 -0.28 13.70 3.38
N TYR A 87 -1.18 14.68 3.53
CA TYR A 87 -2.58 14.47 3.15
C TYR A 87 -2.75 14.19 1.65
N VAL A 88 -2.20 15.04 0.77
CA VAL A 88 -2.29 14.81 -0.69
C VAL A 88 -1.51 13.57 -1.10
N HIS A 89 -0.41 13.28 -0.42
CA HIS A 89 0.38 12.08 -0.61
C HIS A 89 -0.43 10.80 -0.33
N LEU A 90 -1.17 10.78 0.78
CA LEU A 90 -2.09 9.71 1.14
C LEU A 90 -3.19 9.53 0.09
N LEU A 91 -3.89 10.60 -0.30
CA LEU A 91 -4.96 10.52 -1.31
C LEU A 91 -4.43 9.99 -2.64
N TYR A 92 -3.21 10.40 -3.03
CA TYR A 92 -2.55 9.91 -4.23
C TYR A 92 -2.29 8.41 -4.18
N TYR A 93 -1.70 7.87 -3.10
CA TYR A 93 -1.41 6.44 -3.01
C TYR A 93 -2.67 5.61 -2.87
N ILE A 94 -3.65 6.04 -2.07
CA ILE A 94 -4.96 5.35 -2.01
C ILE A 94 -5.61 5.31 -3.39
N ALA A 95 -5.59 6.41 -4.16
CA ALA A 95 -6.17 6.43 -5.49
C ALA A 95 -5.41 5.52 -6.48
N MET A 96 -4.08 5.39 -6.36
CA MET A 96 -3.28 4.44 -7.13
C MET A 96 -3.62 2.99 -6.76
N GLU A 97 -3.68 2.64 -5.47
CA GLU A 97 -3.97 1.29 -4.99
C GLU A 97 -5.40 0.85 -5.30
N LEU A 98 -6.36 1.78 -5.20
CA LEU A 98 -7.73 1.56 -5.65
C LEU A 98 -7.87 1.60 -7.18
N ARG A 99 -6.77 1.86 -7.91
CA ARG A 99 -6.70 1.99 -9.38
C ARG A 99 -7.68 3.01 -9.96
N LEU A 100 -8.05 4.02 -9.17
CA LEU A 100 -8.90 5.13 -9.59
C LEU A 100 -8.13 6.13 -10.46
N ILE A 101 -6.81 6.14 -10.32
CA ILE A 101 -5.89 6.88 -11.16
C ILE A 101 -4.75 5.96 -11.61
N ARG A 102 -4.16 6.30 -12.77
CA ARG A 102 -2.94 5.66 -13.26
C ARG A 102 -1.95 6.67 -13.78
N LYS A 103 -0.68 6.28 -13.77
CA LYS A 103 0.40 7.04 -14.42
C LYS A 103 0.43 6.63 -15.89
N VAL A 104 0.38 7.60 -16.80
CA VAL A 104 0.59 7.36 -18.22
C VAL A 104 1.84 8.08 -18.66
N ALA A 105 2.83 7.29 -19.09
CA ALA A 105 4.08 7.81 -19.62
C ALA A 105 3.92 8.14 -21.12
N SER A 106 4.53 9.24 -21.54
CA SER A 106 4.79 9.52 -22.95
C SER A 106 6.28 9.79 -23.13
N LYS A 107 6.77 9.83 -24.37
CA LYS A 107 8.21 9.98 -24.70
C LYS A 107 8.96 11.07 -23.92
N SER A 108 8.28 12.13 -23.45
CA SER A 108 8.90 13.23 -22.71
C SER A 108 8.27 13.58 -21.36
N ILE A 109 7.04 13.15 -21.08
CA ILE A 109 6.24 13.60 -19.93
C ILE A 109 5.35 12.45 -19.43
N SER A 110 5.33 12.23 -18.12
CA SER A 110 4.33 11.37 -17.47
C SER A 110 3.21 12.22 -16.88
N ARG A 111 1.98 11.72 -16.93
CA ARG A 111 0.77 12.39 -16.44
C ARG A 111 -0.12 11.44 -15.65
N LEU A 112 -1.00 11.97 -14.81
CA LEU A 112 -2.07 11.20 -14.18
C LEU A 112 -3.31 11.19 -15.08
N MET A 113 -3.98 10.05 -15.11
CA MET A 113 -5.30 9.92 -15.71
C MET A 113 -6.22 9.18 -14.75
N ILE A 114 -7.51 9.55 -14.76
CA ILE A 114 -8.53 8.81 -14.02
C ILE A 114 -8.97 7.57 -14.80
N ASP A 115 -9.41 6.55 -14.07
CA ASP A 115 -10.26 5.50 -14.62
C ASP A 115 -11.72 5.90 -14.45
N GLU A 116 -12.40 6.26 -15.54
CA GLU A 116 -13.76 6.82 -15.48
C GLU A 116 -14.79 5.84 -14.92
N GLU A 117 -14.66 4.55 -15.27
CA GLU A 117 -15.57 3.50 -14.81
C GLU A 117 -15.42 3.28 -13.32
N ARG A 118 -14.18 3.13 -12.83
CA ARG A 118 -13.96 2.93 -11.39
C ARG A 118 -14.26 4.16 -10.56
N VAL A 119 -13.94 5.34 -11.05
CA VAL A 119 -14.33 6.59 -10.37
C VAL A 119 -15.85 6.69 -10.29
N THR A 120 -16.58 6.21 -11.28
CA THR A 120 -18.05 6.12 -11.24
C THR A 120 -18.52 5.09 -10.23
N ALA A 121 -17.97 3.88 -10.23
CA ALA A 121 -18.29 2.85 -9.25
C ALA A 121 -18.02 3.32 -7.80
N PHE A 122 -16.90 4.00 -7.56
CA PHE A 122 -16.58 4.60 -6.25
C PHE A 122 -17.56 5.70 -5.85
N LYS A 123 -18.02 6.53 -6.82
CA LYS A 123 -19.01 7.59 -6.55
C LYS A 123 -20.36 7.04 -6.10
N GLU A 124 -20.76 5.89 -6.64
CA GLU A 124 -22.04 5.23 -6.37
C GLU A 124 -22.11 4.57 -4.98
N LEU A 125 -20.96 4.34 -4.34
CA LEU A 125 -20.90 3.83 -2.97
C LEU A 125 -21.54 4.80 -1.96
N LYS A 126 -22.10 4.25 -0.88
CA LYS A 126 -22.56 5.01 0.29
C LYS A 126 -21.38 5.64 1.02
N GLU A 127 -21.64 6.62 1.88
CA GLU A 127 -20.57 7.30 2.62
C GLU A 127 -19.80 6.36 3.56
N ALA A 128 -20.49 5.41 4.21
CA ALA A 128 -19.85 4.35 4.99
C ALA A 128 -18.95 3.44 4.11
N GLU A 129 -19.46 3.01 2.96
CA GLU A 129 -18.74 2.16 1.99
C GLU A 129 -17.50 2.88 1.42
N LYS A 130 -17.62 4.17 1.07
CA LYS A 130 -16.48 5.01 0.65
C LYS A 130 -15.43 5.08 1.74
N TYR A 131 -15.82 5.43 2.97
CA TYR A 131 -14.89 5.56 4.08
C TYR A 131 -14.16 4.23 4.36
N VAL A 132 -14.89 3.11 4.43
CA VAL A 132 -14.30 1.78 4.65
C VAL A 132 -13.40 1.39 3.49
N THR A 133 -13.77 1.68 2.24
CA THR A 133 -12.91 1.41 1.07
C THR A 133 -11.58 2.17 1.15
N LEU A 134 -11.63 3.45 1.54
CA LEU A 134 -10.42 4.27 1.69
C LEU A 134 -9.56 3.80 2.87
N LEU A 135 -10.20 3.44 3.99
CA LEU A 135 -9.53 2.95 5.19
C LEU A 135 -8.88 1.58 4.93
N GLU A 136 -9.57 0.66 4.27
CA GLU A 136 -9.02 -0.62 3.85
C GLU A 136 -7.81 -0.41 2.93
N ALA A 137 -7.92 0.42 1.90
CA ALA A 137 -6.81 0.66 0.98
C ALA A 137 -5.58 1.21 1.71
N PHE A 138 -5.78 2.18 2.60
CA PHE A 138 -4.73 2.70 3.46
C PHE A 138 -4.10 1.63 4.34
N TRP A 139 -4.93 0.79 4.96
CA TRP A 139 -4.48 -0.16 5.98
C TRP A 139 -3.81 -1.41 5.39
N THR A 140 -4.34 -1.94 4.28
CA THR A 140 -3.96 -3.26 3.75
C THR A 140 -3.27 -3.24 2.40
N LYS A 141 -3.32 -2.12 1.64
CA LYS A 141 -2.83 -2.06 0.26
C LYS A 141 -1.65 -1.11 0.08
N VAL A 142 -1.70 0.06 0.70
CA VAL A 142 -0.66 1.09 0.54
C VAL A 142 0.67 0.65 1.15
N ASP A 143 1.77 0.99 0.47
CA ASP A 143 3.11 0.89 1.05
C ASP A 143 3.38 1.96 2.09
N TRP A 144 3.52 1.53 3.35
CA TRP A 144 3.88 2.41 4.44
C TRP A 144 5.25 3.07 4.25
N ASN A 145 6.20 2.39 3.60
CA ASN A 145 7.52 2.98 3.29
C ASN A 145 7.39 4.18 2.35
N GLU A 146 6.50 4.07 1.36
CA GLU A 146 6.24 5.15 0.42
C GLU A 146 5.53 6.31 1.13
N LEU A 147 4.62 6.03 2.08
CA LEU A 147 3.92 7.06 2.85
C LEU A 147 4.81 7.82 3.85
N THR A 148 5.83 7.19 4.42
CA THR A 148 6.60 7.80 5.53
C THR A 148 7.98 8.31 5.14
N LYS A 149 8.28 8.38 3.83
CA LYS A 149 9.61 8.76 3.30
C LYS A 149 10.76 7.94 3.89
N GLY A 150 10.47 6.73 4.38
CA GLY A 150 11.46 5.88 5.07
C GLY A 150 11.84 6.32 6.49
N TYR A 151 11.25 7.39 7.05
CA TYR A 151 11.52 7.80 8.43
C TYR A 151 10.93 6.83 9.48
N SER A 152 9.96 6.00 9.11
CA SER A 152 9.16 5.21 10.08
C SER A 152 9.43 3.71 10.09
N ARG A 153 10.46 3.20 9.38
CA ARG A 153 10.65 1.74 9.21
C ARG A 153 10.66 0.97 10.53
N ARG A 154 11.29 1.55 11.57
CA ARG A 154 11.40 0.92 12.89
C ARG A 154 10.10 0.89 13.71
N TYR A 155 9.13 1.72 13.35
CA TYR A 155 8.00 2.05 14.21
C TYR A 155 6.67 1.54 13.67
N VAL A 156 6.50 1.50 12.34
CA VAL A 156 5.31 0.90 11.72
C VAL A 156 5.25 -0.60 12.06
N SER A 157 6.40 -1.27 12.15
CA SER A 157 6.47 -2.68 12.55
C SER A 157 5.94 -2.98 13.96
N MET A 158 5.61 -1.95 14.74
CA MET A 158 5.17 -2.08 16.12
C MET A 158 3.72 -1.63 16.35
N VAL A 159 2.94 -1.49 15.27
CA VAL A 159 1.56 -1.00 15.33
C VAL A 159 0.61 -1.93 16.08
N ASP A 160 0.84 -3.22 16.00
CA ASP A 160 0.14 -4.24 16.77
C ASP A 160 0.26 -4.03 18.28
N PHE A 161 1.44 -3.66 18.78
CA PHE A 161 1.67 -3.49 20.23
C PHE A 161 0.81 -2.41 20.86
N TRP A 162 0.78 -1.21 20.28
CA TRP A 162 -0.05 -0.15 20.86
C TRP A 162 -1.54 -0.35 20.57
N LEU A 163 -1.91 -1.13 19.54
CA LEU A 163 -3.28 -1.59 19.34
C LEU A 163 -3.72 -2.60 20.42
N GLU A 164 -2.84 -3.56 20.77
CA GLU A 164 -3.03 -4.48 21.89
C GLU A 164 -3.22 -3.69 23.20
N GLU A 165 -2.36 -2.69 23.49
CA GLU A 165 -2.52 -1.83 24.67
C GLU A 165 -3.82 -1.03 24.68
N LEU A 166 -4.26 -0.48 23.53
CA LEU A 166 -5.57 0.18 23.40
C LEU A 166 -6.76 -0.75 23.69
N ILE A 167 -6.57 -2.06 23.56
CA ILE A 167 -7.57 -3.09 23.86
C ILE A 167 -7.53 -3.47 25.33
N GLU A 168 -6.34 -3.75 25.86
CA GLU A 168 -6.17 -4.29 27.21
C GLU A 168 -6.31 -3.24 28.31
N LYS A 169 -5.99 -1.98 28.01
CA LYS A 169 -5.94 -0.91 29.00
C LYS A 169 -7.17 -0.02 28.92
N ASP A 170 -7.65 0.45 30.07
CA ASP A 170 -8.77 1.40 30.16
C ASP A 170 -8.29 2.84 29.88
N ILE A 171 -7.97 3.10 28.61
CA ILE A 171 -7.46 4.39 28.16
C ILE A 171 -8.64 5.36 27.91
N PRO A 172 -8.55 6.62 28.36
CA PRO A 172 -9.62 7.59 28.13
C PRO A 172 -9.69 8.03 26.67
N TYR A 173 -10.83 7.81 26.03
CA TYR A 173 -11.15 8.33 24.70
C TYR A 173 -11.81 9.71 24.80
N GLY A 174 -11.49 10.61 23.86
CA GLY A 174 -11.99 11.99 23.83
C GLY A 174 -11.25 12.95 24.77
N THR A 175 -10.19 12.49 25.45
CA THR A 175 -9.35 13.29 26.34
C THR A 175 -7.93 13.41 25.79
N TRP A 176 -7.31 14.59 25.94
CA TRP A 176 -5.91 14.80 25.58
C TRP A 176 -4.98 14.08 26.56
N LEU A 177 -4.11 13.24 26.01
CA LEU A 177 -3.00 12.57 26.69
C LEU A 177 -1.68 13.24 26.28
N TYR A 178 -0.79 13.47 27.25
CA TYR A 178 0.41 14.29 27.07
C TYR A 178 1.70 13.46 27.11
N THR A 179 2.67 13.91 26.31
CA THR A 179 4.05 13.42 26.33
C THR A 179 4.86 14.19 27.38
N ALA A 180 5.93 13.60 27.90
CA ALA A 180 6.47 13.85 29.25
C ALA A 180 7.04 15.26 29.55
N GLU A 181 7.10 16.19 28.59
CA GLU A 181 7.93 17.40 28.72
C GLU A 181 7.53 18.37 29.84
N ASN A 182 6.29 18.36 30.38
CA ASN A 182 5.90 19.27 31.47
C ASN A 182 4.82 18.69 32.44
N HIS A 183 5.19 17.66 33.21
CA HIS A 183 4.47 17.08 34.36
C HIS A 183 3.53 15.90 34.03
N SER A 184 3.91 14.72 34.57
CA SER A 184 3.27 13.40 34.46
C SER A 184 2.95 12.97 33.03
N CYS A 185 3.81 12.14 32.43
CA CYS A 185 3.48 11.51 31.15
C CYS A 185 2.25 10.62 31.31
N SER A 186 1.06 11.13 30.97
CA SER A 186 -0.15 10.33 31.06
C SER A 186 -0.12 9.19 30.05
N LEU A 187 0.49 9.40 28.87
CA LEU A 187 0.47 8.38 27.82
C LEU A 187 1.28 7.14 28.20
N ILE A 188 2.53 7.31 28.63
CA ILE A 188 3.40 6.19 29.06
C ILE A 188 2.86 5.52 30.34
N THR A 189 2.06 6.22 31.17
CA THR A 189 1.42 5.56 32.32
C THR A 189 0.38 4.50 31.94
N TYR A 190 -0.13 4.51 30.70
CA TYR A 190 -1.03 3.48 30.21
C TYR A 190 -0.29 2.29 29.59
N GLY A 191 0.97 2.46 29.19
CA GLY A 191 1.76 1.43 28.54
C GLY A 191 3.05 1.96 27.92
N GLU A 192 4.11 1.15 27.98
CA GLU A 192 5.44 1.51 27.46
C GLU A 192 5.46 1.51 25.94
N THR A 193 4.55 0.78 25.27
CA THR A 193 4.51 0.73 23.80
C THR A 193 4.08 2.07 23.19
N PHE A 194 3.34 2.90 23.94
CA PHE A 194 3.00 4.25 23.47
C PHE A 194 4.19 5.21 23.38
N GLU A 195 5.35 4.88 23.97
CA GLU A 195 6.59 5.64 23.75
C GLU A 195 6.95 5.67 22.26
N GLN A 196 6.59 4.62 21.52
CA GLN A 196 6.87 4.54 20.10
C GLN A 196 6.14 5.64 19.31
N LEU A 197 4.91 6.01 19.71
CA LEU A 197 4.13 7.07 19.04
C LEU A 197 4.83 8.45 19.05
N LEU A 198 5.84 8.65 19.90
CA LEU A 198 6.57 9.91 20.00
C LEU A 198 7.26 10.32 18.69
N ASP A 199 7.74 9.33 17.91
CA ASP A 199 8.53 9.54 16.69
C ASP A 199 7.89 8.92 15.43
N TYR A 200 6.55 8.77 15.44
CA TYR A 200 5.80 8.20 14.31
C TYR A 200 5.73 9.13 13.08
N GLY A 201 6.22 10.37 13.19
CA GLY A 201 6.33 11.30 12.07
C GLY A 201 5.00 11.52 11.33
N TYR A 202 4.98 11.30 10.01
CA TYR A 202 3.76 11.45 9.22
C TYR A 202 2.67 10.42 9.50
N PHE A 203 3.02 9.26 10.09
CA PHE A 203 2.02 8.26 10.46
C PHE A 203 0.99 8.84 11.43
N LEU A 204 1.43 9.72 12.34
CA LEU A 204 0.55 10.45 13.26
C LEU A 204 -0.58 11.17 12.53
N TYR A 205 -0.30 11.79 11.38
CA TYR A 205 -1.32 12.51 10.63
C TYR A 205 -2.27 11.58 9.89
N TYR A 206 -1.82 10.41 9.42
CA TYR A 206 -2.68 9.52 8.63
C TYR A 206 -3.89 9.03 9.43
N PHE A 207 -3.72 8.65 10.69
CA PHE A 207 -4.84 8.30 11.56
C PHE A 207 -5.74 9.51 11.89
N GLU A 208 -5.18 10.73 11.99
CA GLU A 208 -5.98 11.95 12.11
C GLU A 208 -6.80 12.20 10.84
N TYR A 209 -6.25 11.90 9.67
CA TYR A 209 -6.92 11.98 8.37
C TYR A 209 -7.92 10.85 8.10
N PHE A 210 -8.14 9.95 9.06
CA PHE A 210 -9.29 9.06 9.13
C PHE A 210 -10.20 9.40 10.32
N GLY A 211 -9.85 10.42 11.12
CA GLY A 211 -10.60 10.81 12.31
C GLY A 211 -10.49 9.82 13.47
N LEU A 212 -9.46 8.97 13.46
CA LEU A 212 -9.21 7.97 14.52
C LEU A 212 -8.64 8.61 15.79
N TRP A 213 -7.89 9.69 15.63
CA TRP A 213 -7.41 10.52 16.73
C TRP A 213 -7.23 11.97 16.29
N GLU A 214 -6.82 12.83 17.21
CA GLU A 214 -6.26 14.14 16.91
C GLU A 214 -4.86 14.23 17.53
N VAL A 215 -3.91 14.84 16.81
CA VAL A 215 -2.56 15.04 17.32
C VAL A 215 -2.16 16.51 17.38
N GLN A 216 -1.30 16.83 18.33
CA GLN A 216 -0.49 18.02 18.30
C GLN A 216 0.97 17.62 18.35
N VAL A 217 1.75 18.16 17.44
CA VAL A 217 3.17 17.84 17.28
C VAL A 217 4.00 19.11 17.27
N THR A 218 5.26 18.99 17.68
CA THR A 218 6.28 20.02 17.50
C THR A 218 7.08 19.69 16.25
N VAL A 219 7.45 20.72 15.48
CA VAL A 219 8.35 20.60 14.34
C VAL A 219 9.71 21.12 14.77
N GLN A 220 10.75 20.30 14.68
CA GLN A 220 12.10 20.76 14.93
C GLN A 220 12.61 21.58 13.73
N GLU A 221 13.12 22.80 13.96
CA GLU A 221 13.45 23.76 12.89
C GLU A 221 14.50 23.25 11.88
N SER A 222 15.29 22.23 12.23
CA SER A 222 16.39 21.67 11.43
C SER A 222 16.09 20.30 10.80
N THR A 223 15.00 19.64 11.20
CA THR A 223 14.65 18.28 10.77
C THR A 223 13.16 18.23 10.43
N THR A 224 12.74 17.54 9.38
CA THR A 224 11.29 17.34 9.08
C THR A 224 10.63 16.36 10.07
N ILE A 225 11.18 16.27 11.28
CA ILE A 225 10.74 15.36 12.33
C ILE A 225 9.59 16.02 13.08
N HIS A 226 8.52 15.25 13.26
CA HIS A 226 7.27 15.68 13.87
C HIS A 226 7.11 14.90 15.17
N GLU A 227 7.46 15.52 16.29
CA GLU A 227 7.43 14.88 17.60
C GLU A 227 6.06 15.07 18.26
N LEU A 228 5.46 13.98 18.72
CA LEU A 228 4.16 14.03 19.40
C LEU A 228 4.25 14.78 20.73
N GLN A 229 3.37 15.77 20.91
CA GLN A 229 3.22 16.52 22.17
C GLN A 229 1.99 16.03 22.95
N ARG A 230 0.89 15.81 22.23
CA ARG A 230 -0.31 15.20 22.81
C ARG A 230 -1.17 14.56 21.75
N VAL A 231 -1.89 13.52 22.16
CA VAL A 231 -2.84 12.76 21.34
C VAL A 231 -4.19 12.69 22.05
N LYS A 232 -5.27 12.73 21.27
CA LYS A 232 -6.63 12.48 21.76
C LYS A 232 -7.24 11.37 20.91
N PHE A 233 -7.35 10.17 21.48
CA PHE A 233 -7.97 9.04 20.80
C PHE A 233 -9.47 9.27 20.66
N ASN A 234 -10.01 9.15 19.45
CA ASN A 234 -11.44 9.39 19.21
C ASN A 234 -12.25 8.12 19.49
N PRO A 235 -13.53 8.23 19.94
CA PRO A 235 -14.39 7.06 20.16
C PRO A 235 -14.56 6.15 18.95
N LEU A 236 -14.29 6.66 17.74
CA LEU A 236 -14.22 5.87 16.52
C LEU A 236 -13.10 4.82 16.57
N LEU A 237 -11.89 5.18 17.01
CA LEU A 237 -10.80 4.23 17.20
C LEU A 237 -11.16 3.16 18.24
N LYS A 238 -11.95 3.51 19.27
CA LYS A 238 -12.47 2.54 20.24
C LYS A 238 -13.25 1.41 19.55
N LYS A 239 -13.95 1.71 18.46
CA LYS A 239 -14.72 0.70 17.71
C LYS A 239 -13.84 -0.08 16.72
N LEU A 240 -12.83 0.58 16.14
CA LEU A 240 -12.00 0.02 15.07
C LEU A 240 -10.72 -0.70 15.53
N ARG A 241 -10.25 -0.51 16.77
CA ARG A 241 -8.97 -1.08 17.23
C ARG A 241 -8.85 -2.59 17.06
N LEU A 242 -9.94 -3.34 17.26
CA LEU A 242 -9.95 -4.80 17.10
C LEU A 242 -9.88 -5.22 15.62
N PRO A 243 -10.75 -4.71 14.72
CA PRO A 243 -10.60 -4.94 13.29
C PRO A 243 -9.21 -4.54 12.76
N LEU A 244 -8.68 -3.38 13.18
CA LEU A 244 -7.35 -2.91 12.80
C LEU A 244 -6.28 -3.92 13.22
N LEU A 245 -6.28 -4.37 14.48
CA LEU A 245 -5.32 -5.36 14.97
C LEU A 245 -5.41 -6.69 14.22
N HIS A 246 -6.63 -7.21 14.02
CA HIS A 246 -6.85 -8.51 13.36
C HIS A 246 -6.42 -8.50 11.89
N THR A 247 -6.45 -7.34 11.25
CA THR A 247 -6.11 -7.18 9.83
C THR A 247 -4.74 -6.54 9.65
N TRP A 248 -4.03 -6.30 10.75
CA TRP A 248 -2.65 -5.85 10.73
C TRP A 248 -1.78 -6.99 10.25
N CYS A 249 -1.28 -6.86 9.03
CA CYS A 249 -0.32 -7.78 8.47
C CYS A 249 0.89 -6.95 8.04
N LEU A 250 1.93 -6.97 8.87
CA LEU A 250 3.27 -6.65 8.37
C LEU A 250 3.63 -7.79 7.45
N GLY A 251 3.66 -7.52 6.14
CA GLY A 251 4.08 -8.52 5.17
C GLY A 251 5.39 -9.14 5.63
N GLU A 252 5.48 -10.48 5.57
CA GLU A 252 6.67 -11.25 5.91
C GLU A 252 7.94 -10.76 5.19
N ASP A 253 7.76 -9.96 4.12
CA ASP A 253 8.79 -9.40 3.25
C ASP A 253 9.14 -7.91 3.48
N GLU A 254 8.56 -7.23 4.48
CA GLU A 254 9.20 -6.00 5.02
C GLU A 254 10.39 -6.44 5.87
N GLY A 255 11.43 -6.97 5.20
CA GLY A 255 12.60 -7.57 5.82
C GLY A 255 13.08 -6.73 6.98
N LEU A 256 12.80 -7.22 8.20
CA LEU A 256 13.59 -6.85 9.36
C LEU A 256 15.02 -7.09 8.91
N THR A 257 15.80 -6.02 8.73
CA THR A 257 17.21 -6.21 8.43
C THR A 257 17.80 -7.03 9.59
N GLU A 258 18.89 -7.77 9.38
CA GLU A 258 19.57 -8.45 10.50
C GLU A 258 19.84 -7.47 11.66
N LEU A 259 20.05 -6.19 11.33
CA LEU A 259 20.16 -5.09 12.29
C LEU A 259 18.85 -4.86 13.07
N ASP A 260 17.70 -4.81 12.40
CA ASP A 260 16.40 -4.62 13.06
C ASP A 260 16.08 -5.82 13.96
N SER A 261 16.35 -7.04 13.52
CA SER A 261 16.21 -8.25 14.36
C SER A 261 17.11 -8.19 15.59
N PHE A 262 18.37 -7.76 15.44
CA PHE A 262 19.32 -7.60 16.53
C PHE A 262 18.92 -6.48 17.52
N PHE A 263 18.40 -5.35 17.03
CA PHE A 263 17.87 -4.30 17.90
C PHE A 263 16.61 -4.73 18.65
N MET A 264 15.75 -5.54 18.03
CA MET A 264 14.58 -6.15 18.68
C MET A 264 15.01 -7.12 19.79
N GLU A 265 16.04 -7.94 19.56
CA GLU A 265 16.66 -8.79 20.60
C GLU A 265 17.22 -7.99 21.77
N MET A 266 17.73 -6.78 21.51
CA MET A 266 18.38 -5.95 22.53
C MET A 266 17.41 -5.10 23.36
N LEU A 267 16.31 -4.64 22.76
CA LEU A 267 15.36 -3.73 23.43
C LEU A 267 14.34 -4.46 24.31
N ILE A 268 13.99 -5.73 24.01
CA ILE A 268 12.98 -6.47 24.77
C ILE A 268 13.36 -7.96 24.93
N PRO A 269 14.26 -8.33 25.87
CA PRO A 269 14.77 -9.70 26.02
C PRO A 269 13.73 -10.76 26.41
N GLU A 270 12.63 -10.35 27.03
CA GLU A 270 11.56 -11.24 27.50
C GLU A 270 10.61 -11.70 26.37
N TYR A 271 10.74 -11.11 25.18
CA TYR A 271 9.79 -11.22 24.06
C TYR A 271 10.13 -12.33 23.03
N HIS A 272 11.34 -12.87 23.08
CA HIS A 272 11.84 -13.84 22.09
C HIS A 272 11.09 -15.19 22.10
N ASN A 273 10.52 -15.57 23.25
CA ASN A 273 9.71 -16.79 23.37
C ASN A 273 8.26 -16.62 22.91
N GLU A 274 7.70 -15.41 22.92
CA GLU A 274 6.30 -15.20 22.52
C GLU A 274 6.11 -14.99 21.03
N ILE A 275 7.05 -14.33 20.33
CA ILE A 275 6.97 -14.11 18.88
C ILE A 275 7.06 -15.43 18.10
N ASN A 276 8.02 -16.30 18.45
CA ASN A 276 8.20 -17.59 17.77
C ASN A 276 6.99 -18.53 18.01
N VAL A 277 6.40 -18.49 19.21
CA VAL A 277 5.18 -19.26 19.54
C VAL A 277 3.93 -18.65 18.88
N LYS A 278 3.86 -17.33 18.70
CA LYS A 278 2.77 -16.65 17.97
C LYS A 278 2.84 -17.01 16.47
N LYS A 279 4.03 -17.03 15.85
CA LYS A 279 4.23 -17.41 14.43
C LYS A 279 3.80 -18.85 14.12
N GLU A 280 4.25 -19.83 14.92
CA GLU A 280 3.89 -21.25 14.71
C GLU A 280 2.39 -21.55 14.91
N ALA A 281 1.68 -20.72 15.70
CA ALA A 281 0.24 -20.88 15.94
C ALA A 281 -0.64 -20.25 14.83
N ILE A 282 -0.16 -19.20 14.16
CA ILE A 282 -0.85 -18.54 13.03
C ILE A 282 -0.81 -19.43 11.78
N GLU A 283 0.25 -20.20 11.60
CA GLU A 283 0.43 -21.10 10.45
C GLU A 283 -0.54 -22.29 10.42
N GLN A 284 -1.16 -22.67 11.55
CA GLN A 284 -1.91 -23.92 11.63
C GLN A 284 -3.42 -23.81 11.43
N GLU A 285 -4.07 -22.65 11.57
CA GLU A 285 -5.55 -22.65 11.57
C GLU A 285 -6.22 -21.27 11.40
N GLU A 286 -6.01 -20.51 10.31
CA GLU A 286 -6.79 -19.26 10.12
C GLU A 286 -7.40 -19.07 8.73
N ARG A 287 -8.74 -19.08 8.71
CA ARG A 287 -9.53 -18.32 7.74
C ARG A 287 -9.38 -16.85 8.12
N THR A 288 -8.38 -16.15 7.60
CA THR A 288 -8.19 -14.72 7.86
C THR A 288 -9.41 -13.95 7.32
N LEU A 289 -10.20 -13.36 8.22
CA LEU A 289 -11.29 -12.46 7.85
C LEU A 289 -10.72 -11.25 7.10
N SER A 290 -11.33 -10.87 5.99
CA SER A 290 -10.99 -9.63 5.29
C SER A 290 -11.32 -8.41 6.14
N PHE A 291 -10.67 -7.27 5.86
CA PHE A 291 -10.90 -6.01 6.59
C PHE A 291 -12.38 -5.62 6.64
N ILE A 292 -13.05 -5.71 5.49
CA ILE A 292 -14.47 -5.39 5.35
C ILE A 292 -15.32 -6.31 6.24
N GLU A 293 -15.04 -7.61 6.25
CA GLU A 293 -15.77 -8.57 7.09
C GLU A 293 -15.59 -8.27 8.58
N ALA A 294 -14.38 -7.84 8.98
CA ALA A 294 -14.08 -7.46 10.36
C ALA A 294 -14.83 -6.19 10.80
N VAL A 295 -15.01 -5.20 9.92
CA VAL A 295 -15.69 -3.95 10.28
C VAL A 295 -17.20 -3.96 10.04
N LYS A 296 -17.73 -4.84 9.18
CA LYS A 296 -19.17 -4.90 8.83
C LYS A 296 -20.12 -4.97 10.04
N PRO A 297 -19.85 -5.74 11.12
CA PRO A 297 -20.69 -5.77 12.31
C PRO A 297 -20.79 -4.45 13.07
N LEU A 298 -19.89 -3.49 12.81
CA LEU A 298 -19.88 -2.19 13.46
C LEU A 298 -20.88 -1.21 12.82
N PHE A 299 -21.49 -1.54 11.69
CA PHE A 299 -22.43 -0.66 10.98
C PHE A 299 -23.89 -1.11 11.15
N PRO A 300 -24.86 -0.19 11.04
CA PRO A 300 -26.26 -0.58 10.88
C PRO A 300 -26.45 -1.55 9.71
N LYS A 301 -27.49 -2.38 9.79
CA LYS A 301 -27.86 -3.27 8.70
C LYS A 301 -28.03 -2.46 7.41
N ASP A 302 -27.52 -2.99 6.31
CA ASP A 302 -27.58 -2.39 4.97
C ASP A 302 -26.66 -1.16 4.74
N GLU A 303 -25.93 -0.64 5.74
CA GLU A 303 -25.01 0.51 5.55
C GLU A 303 -23.69 0.14 4.86
N LEU A 304 -23.25 -1.12 4.98
CA LEU A 304 -22.01 -1.62 4.39
C LEU A 304 -22.28 -2.93 3.65
N GLU A 305 -22.82 -2.83 2.43
CA GLU A 305 -23.17 -4.00 1.61
C GLU A 305 -22.29 -4.12 0.37
N ASN A 306 -21.81 -3.00 -0.15
CA ASN A 306 -20.98 -2.95 -1.34
C ASN A 306 -19.60 -2.40 -0.97
N THR A 307 -18.62 -2.85 -1.73
CA THR A 307 -17.26 -2.32 -1.71
C THR A 307 -16.89 -1.95 -3.13
N LEU A 308 -15.82 -1.17 -3.30
CA LEU A 308 -15.28 -0.97 -4.64
C LEU A 308 -14.87 -2.36 -5.18
N PRO A 309 -15.45 -2.82 -6.31
CA PRO A 309 -15.12 -4.14 -6.83
C PRO A 309 -13.60 -4.29 -6.99
N SER A 310 -13.10 -5.50 -6.68
CA SER A 310 -11.74 -5.90 -7.02
C SER A 310 -11.49 -5.45 -8.46
N TYR A 311 -10.33 -4.85 -8.71
CA TYR A 311 -9.94 -4.54 -10.08
C TYR A 311 -9.53 -5.83 -10.77
N GLU A 312 -10.53 -6.64 -11.08
CA GLU A 312 -10.46 -7.66 -12.11
C GLU A 312 -10.63 -6.91 -13.43
N TYR A 313 -9.60 -6.16 -13.83
CA TYR A 313 -9.62 -5.54 -15.16
C TYR A 313 -9.78 -6.66 -16.17
N LYS A 314 -10.92 -6.64 -16.86
CA LYS A 314 -11.30 -7.52 -17.96
C LYS A 314 -10.70 -8.92 -17.84
N LEU A 315 -11.15 -9.70 -16.85
CA LEU A 315 -11.03 -11.16 -16.93
C LEU A 315 -11.69 -11.57 -18.27
N GLY A 316 -10.88 -11.81 -19.31
CA GLY A 316 -11.36 -12.08 -20.66
C GLY A 316 -11.13 -11.01 -21.75
N SER A 317 -10.37 -9.92 -21.52
CA SER A 317 -9.87 -9.14 -22.67
C SER A 317 -8.86 -9.97 -23.45
N THR A 318 -9.20 -10.28 -24.69
CA THR A 318 -8.32 -10.94 -25.66
C THR A 318 -7.55 -9.89 -26.44
N GLY A 319 -6.32 -10.21 -26.81
CA GLY A 319 -5.50 -9.31 -27.60
C GLY A 319 -4.03 -9.68 -27.52
N ASN A 320 -3.18 -8.74 -27.93
CA ASN A 320 -1.74 -8.92 -27.94
C ASN A 320 -1.05 -7.77 -27.21
N CYS A 321 0.00 -8.11 -26.48
CA CYS A 321 0.92 -7.14 -25.92
C CYS A 321 2.24 -7.19 -26.69
N ILE A 322 2.74 -6.02 -27.08
CA ILE A 322 4.05 -5.86 -27.70
C ILE A 322 5.02 -5.31 -26.66
N PHE A 323 6.05 -6.08 -26.36
CA PHE A 323 7.10 -5.75 -25.41
C PHE A 323 8.37 -5.39 -26.14
N LYS A 324 9.12 -4.44 -25.58
CA LYS A 324 10.55 -4.30 -25.85
C LYS A 324 11.32 -4.68 -24.59
N VAL A 325 12.03 -5.80 -24.65
CA VAL A 325 12.85 -6.35 -23.58
C VAL A 325 14.30 -5.95 -23.81
N MET A 326 14.87 -5.19 -22.89
CA MET A 326 16.21 -4.64 -22.99
C MET A 326 17.12 -5.23 -21.92
N LEU A 327 18.17 -5.92 -22.33
CA LEU A 327 19.24 -6.33 -21.43
C LEU A 327 20.25 -5.19 -21.25
N HIS A 328 20.68 -4.59 -22.37
CA HIS A 328 21.44 -3.33 -22.38
C HIS A 328 21.20 -2.57 -23.69
N ASN A 329 21.76 -1.36 -23.82
CA ASN A 329 21.46 -0.45 -24.95
C ASN A 329 21.66 -1.05 -26.36
N ASN A 330 22.50 -2.07 -26.49
CA ASN A 330 22.81 -2.73 -27.75
C ASN A 330 22.31 -4.17 -27.86
N CYS A 331 21.68 -4.73 -26.82
CA CYS A 331 21.06 -6.06 -26.85
C CYS A 331 19.60 -5.97 -26.36
N TRP A 332 18.66 -6.15 -27.28
CA TRP A 332 17.23 -6.13 -26.98
C TRP A 332 16.43 -7.00 -27.95
N ARG A 333 15.22 -7.38 -27.51
CA ARG A 333 14.23 -8.14 -28.28
C ARG A 333 12.88 -7.43 -28.23
N LYS A 334 12.17 -7.37 -29.35
CA LYS A 334 10.79 -6.93 -29.44
C LYS A 334 9.91 -8.16 -29.60
N LEU A 335 9.04 -8.40 -28.62
CA LEU A 335 8.26 -9.62 -28.50
C LEU A 335 6.78 -9.29 -28.63
N ARG A 336 6.01 -10.15 -29.29
CA ARG A 336 4.54 -10.16 -29.22
C ARG A 336 4.12 -11.40 -28.45
N LEU A 337 3.20 -11.24 -27.51
CA LEU A 337 2.54 -12.35 -26.83
C LEU A 337 1.03 -12.06 -26.69
N PRO A 338 0.17 -13.10 -26.65
CA PRO A 338 -1.23 -12.94 -26.26
C PRO A 338 -1.37 -12.31 -24.87
N LEU A 339 -2.45 -11.58 -24.62
CA LEU A 339 -2.75 -11.07 -23.28
C LEU A 339 -3.18 -12.19 -22.31
N SER A 340 -3.64 -13.33 -22.81
CA SER A 340 -4.06 -14.47 -21.99
C SER A 340 -2.91 -15.25 -21.32
N VAL A 341 -1.66 -15.13 -21.82
CA VAL A 341 -0.54 -15.91 -21.28
C VAL A 341 -0.08 -15.41 -19.91
N SER A 342 0.54 -16.30 -19.12
CA SER A 342 1.09 -15.98 -17.80
C SER A 342 2.40 -15.18 -17.89
N LEU A 343 2.76 -14.51 -16.79
CA LEU A 343 4.09 -13.93 -16.63
C LEU A 343 5.19 -14.99 -16.71
N GLU A 344 4.90 -16.23 -16.33
CA GLU A 344 5.81 -17.35 -16.56
C GLU A 344 6.01 -17.67 -18.05
N SER A 345 4.95 -17.61 -18.86
CA SER A 345 5.11 -17.77 -20.32
C SER A 345 5.95 -16.63 -20.92
N LEU A 346 5.83 -15.41 -20.36
CA LEU A 346 6.72 -14.30 -20.73
C LEU A 346 8.17 -14.58 -20.32
N HIS A 347 8.41 -15.11 -19.12
CA HIS A 347 9.73 -15.57 -18.66
C HIS A 347 10.34 -16.58 -19.63
N ASP A 348 9.62 -17.67 -19.92
CA ASP A 348 10.08 -18.72 -20.84
C ASP A 348 10.40 -18.15 -22.23
N PHE A 349 9.60 -17.20 -22.71
CA PHE A 349 9.81 -16.59 -24.02
C PHE A 349 10.97 -15.60 -24.05
N ILE A 350 11.25 -14.89 -22.95
CA ILE A 350 12.46 -14.06 -22.81
C ILE A 350 13.70 -14.94 -22.84
N GLN A 351 13.73 -16.02 -22.06
CA GLN A 351 14.82 -16.99 -22.03
C GLN A 351 15.12 -17.53 -23.44
N TYR A 352 14.08 -18.01 -24.14
CA TYR A 352 14.19 -18.42 -25.53
C TYR A 352 14.72 -17.32 -26.46
N ALA A 353 14.23 -16.08 -26.33
CA ALA A 353 14.61 -14.99 -27.22
C ALA A 353 16.05 -14.50 -27.02
N PHE A 354 16.62 -14.72 -25.83
CA PHE A 354 18.00 -14.38 -25.50
C PHE A 354 18.94 -15.60 -25.45
N ASP A 355 18.47 -16.80 -25.82
CA ASP A 355 19.28 -18.03 -25.84
C ASP A 355 19.87 -18.37 -24.46
N PHE A 356 19.08 -18.14 -23.41
CA PHE A 356 19.41 -18.50 -22.03
C PHE A 356 18.74 -19.83 -21.65
N ASP A 357 19.40 -20.56 -20.75
CA ASP A 357 18.87 -21.71 -20.04
C ASP A 357 18.05 -21.27 -18.83
N ASN A 358 16.87 -21.85 -18.67
CA ASN A 358 15.96 -21.58 -17.56
C ASN A 358 16.32 -22.41 -16.31
N ASP A 359 17.47 -22.13 -15.71
CA ASP A 359 18.10 -22.93 -14.65
C ASP A 359 18.08 -22.27 -13.26
N HIS A 360 17.65 -21.00 -13.14
CA HIS A 360 17.54 -20.28 -11.86
C HIS A 360 16.16 -19.64 -11.60
N LEU A 361 16.00 -19.14 -10.39
CA LEU A 361 14.83 -18.35 -9.98
C LEU A 361 14.80 -16.99 -10.68
N TYR A 362 13.61 -16.40 -10.70
CA TYR A 362 13.34 -15.12 -11.34
C TYR A 362 12.22 -14.36 -10.64
N SER A 363 12.10 -13.06 -10.93
CA SER A 363 11.00 -12.22 -10.47
C SER A 363 10.72 -11.07 -11.44
N PHE A 364 9.45 -10.67 -11.53
CA PHE A 364 9.02 -9.46 -12.25
C PHE A 364 8.66 -8.35 -11.27
N PHE A 365 9.40 -7.24 -11.27
CA PHE A 365 9.13 -6.07 -10.44
C PHE A 365 8.39 -4.99 -11.24
N MET A 366 7.09 -4.86 -11.00
CA MET A 366 6.17 -4.03 -11.81
C MET A 366 6.40 -2.52 -11.69
N ASP A 367 7.11 -2.08 -10.64
CA ASP A 367 7.55 -0.70 -10.44
C ASP A 367 8.96 -0.43 -11.01
N GLY A 368 9.61 -1.47 -11.56
CA GLY A 368 10.95 -1.41 -12.13
C GLY A 368 12.07 -1.29 -11.09
N LYS A 369 11.78 -1.52 -9.80
CA LYS A 369 12.78 -1.51 -8.73
C LYS A 369 13.08 -2.94 -8.29
N LYS A 370 14.34 -3.35 -8.39
CA LYS A 370 14.81 -4.67 -7.92
C LYS A 370 14.49 -4.85 -6.43
N PHE A 371 13.99 -6.02 -6.05
CA PHE A 371 13.60 -6.40 -4.68
C PHE A 371 12.48 -5.54 -4.07
N SER A 372 11.65 -4.91 -4.89
CA SER A 372 10.44 -4.24 -4.40
C SER A 372 9.34 -5.27 -4.11
N LYS A 373 8.40 -4.91 -3.25
CA LYS A 373 7.22 -5.74 -2.95
C LYS A 373 6.22 -5.84 -4.11
N HIS A 374 6.37 -5.01 -5.14
CA HIS A 374 5.51 -5.05 -6.33
C HIS A 374 6.01 -6.11 -7.31
N ALA A 375 6.28 -7.31 -6.79
CA ALA A 375 6.91 -8.41 -7.48
C ALA A 375 5.91 -9.51 -7.85
N TYR A 376 6.20 -10.24 -8.91
CA TYR A 376 5.64 -11.56 -9.19
C TYR A 376 6.78 -12.57 -9.28
N ASN A 377 6.81 -13.49 -8.33
CA ASN A 377 7.93 -14.38 -8.10
C ASN A 377 7.78 -15.69 -8.87
N SER A 378 8.91 -16.39 -9.07
CA SER A 378 8.93 -17.74 -9.65
C SER A 378 8.01 -18.69 -8.88
N ARG A 379 7.44 -19.68 -9.56
CA ARG A 379 6.61 -20.73 -8.91
C ARG A 379 7.37 -21.53 -7.85
N MET A 380 8.70 -21.50 -7.91
CA MET A 380 9.60 -22.22 -7.01
C MET A 380 10.10 -21.33 -5.85
N ASP A 381 9.65 -20.07 -5.79
CA ASP A 381 9.96 -19.15 -4.71
C ASP A 381 9.09 -19.41 -3.47
N PHE A 382 9.53 -18.93 -2.31
CA PHE A 382 8.84 -19.12 -1.04
C PHE A 382 7.57 -18.27 -0.94
N THR A 383 7.60 -17.03 -1.46
CA THR A 383 6.50 -16.07 -1.33
C THR A 383 5.90 -15.70 -2.69
N GLY A 384 4.58 -15.55 -2.73
CA GLY A 384 3.85 -15.03 -3.88
C GLY A 384 3.76 -13.49 -3.87
N PRO A 385 3.03 -12.88 -4.82
CA PRO A 385 2.22 -13.53 -5.85
C PRO A 385 3.09 -14.22 -6.92
N TYR A 386 2.59 -15.31 -7.49
CA TYR A 386 3.39 -16.12 -8.42
C TYR A 386 3.15 -15.80 -9.89
N ALA A 387 4.23 -15.75 -10.67
CA ALA A 387 4.22 -15.49 -12.10
C ALA A 387 3.39 -16.50 -12.91
N HIS A 388 3.40 -17.78 -12.51
CA HIS A 388 2.64 -18.84 -13.19
C HIS A 388 1.11 -18.70 -13.03
N GLN A 389 0.65 -17.97 -12.01
CA GLN A 389 -0.77 -17.77 -11.69
C GLN A 389 -1.31 -16.44 -12.22
N THR A 390 -0.43 -15.61 -12.78
CA THR A 390 -0.77 -14.24 -13.18
C THR A 390 -0.65 -14.08 -14.70
N SER A 391 -1.77 -13.94 -15.39
CA SER A 391 -1.86 -13.61 -16.81
C SER A 391 -1.63 -12.13 -17.09
N LEU A 392 -1.11 -11.81 -18.29
CA LEU A 392 -0.85 -10.42 -18.68
C LEU A 392 -2.12 -9.55 -18.69
N ASN A 393 -3.28 -10.12 -19.01
CA ASN A 393 -4.58 -9.43 -18.93
C ASN A 393 -5.07 -9.17 -17.50
N GLN A 394 -4.48 -9.83 -16.49
CA GLN A 394 -4.79 -9.55 -15.07
C GLN A 394 -3.94 -8.40 -14.52
N LEU A 395 -2.89 -8.02 -15.24
CA LEU A 395 -2.03 -6.90 -14.90
C LEU A 395 -2.61 -5.58 -15.43
N ASP A 396 -2.38 -4.49 -14.70
CA ASP A 396 -2.76 -3.13 -15.14
C ASP A 396 -1.74 -2.57 -16.14
N LEU A 397 -1.56 -3.27 -17.26
CA LEU A 397 -0.58 -2.88 -18.27
C LEU A 397 -1.05 -1.67 -19.07
N PHE A 398 -0.12 -0.75 -19.35
CA PHE A 398 -0.38 0.39 -20.23
C PHE A 398 0.81 0.67 -21.17
N GLU A 399 0.52 1.24 -22.34
CA GLU A 399 1.56 1.63 -23.30
C GLU A 399 2.56 2.63 -22.68
N GLY A 400 3.84 2.33 -22.84
CA GLY A 400 4.95 3.08 -22.27
C GLY A 400 5.30 2.69 -20.82
N GLN A 401 4.56 1.77 -20.20
CA GLN A 401 4.95 1.23 -18.90
C GLN A 401 6.32 0.56 -18.98
N LYS A 402 7.11 0.72 -17.92
CA LYS A 402 8.41 0.08 -17.75
C LYS A 402 8.42 -0.73 -16.45
N PHE A 403 8.90 -1.97 -16.52
CA PHE A 403 9.11 -2.84 -15.36
C PHE A 403 10.39 -3.66 -15.54
N LEU A 404 10.82 -4.36 -14.49
CA LEU A 404 12.06 -5.14 -14.45
C LEU A 404 11.74 -6.63 -14.39
N TYR A 405 12.41 -7.43 -15.21
CA TYR A 405 12.52 -8.87 -15.08
C TYR A 405 13.95 -9.18 -14.60
N LEU A 406 14.06 -9.74 -13.39
CA LEU A 406 15.32 -10.18 -12.80
C LEU A 406 15.39 -11.70 -12.93
N PHE A 407 16.45 -12.19 -13.55
CA PHE A 407 16.73 -13.62 -13.68
C PHE A 407 18.07 -13.95 -13.03
N ASP A 408 18.13 -15.09 -12.34
CA ASP A 408 19.26 -15.53 -11.52
C ASP A 408 19.62 -14.50 -10.43
N PHE A 409 19.28 -14.81 -9.18
CA PHE A 409 19.58 -13.91 -8.06
C PHE A 409 21.06 -13.90 -7.65
N GLY A 410 21.88 -14.82 -8.18
CA GLY A 410 23.33 -14.81 -8.01
C GLY A 410 24.00 -13.79 -8.93
N ASP A 411 23.80 -13.94 -10.24
CA ASP A 411 24.41 -13.08 -11.25
C ASP A 411 23.61 -11.82 -11.59
N GLU A 412 22.35 -11.76 -11.15
CA GLU A 412 21.42 -10.63 -11.25
C GLU A 412 21.23 -10.11 -12.69
N TRP A 413 20.83 -10.99 -13.62
CA TRP A 413 20.51 -10.57 -14.99
C TRP A 413 19.27 -9.66 -15.02
N GLU A 414 19.50 -8.37 -15.27
CA GLU A 414 18.44 -7.34 -15.29
C GLU A 414 17.95 -7.05 -16.71
N PHE A 415 16.70 -7.44 -17.00
CA PHE A 415 16.01 -7.10 -18.25
C PHE A 415 14.93 -6.06 -18.00
N TYR A 416 15.10 -4.87 -18.56
CA TYR A 416 14.08 -3.84 -18.52
C TYR A 416 13.06 -4.04 -19.63
N ILE A 417 11.80 -4.22 -19.26
CA ILE A 417 10.69 -4.44 -20.18
C ILE A 417 9.91 -3.15 -20.34
N ILE A 418 9.62 -2.78 -21.59
CA ILE A 418 8.79 -1.63 -21.96
C ILE A 418 7.59 -2.14 -22.76
N ILE A 419 6.38 -1.78 -22.35
CA ILE A 419 5.17 -2.03 -23.13
C ILE A 419 5.14 -1.04 -24.30
N GLU A 420 5.31 -1.50 -25.54
CA GLU A 420 5.25 -0.62 -26.71
C GLU A 420 3.82 -0.43 -27.23
N ALA A 421 2.99 -1.47 -27.16
CA ALA A 421 1.60 -1.42 -27.61
C ALA A 421 0.74 -2.49 -26.93
N ILE A 422 -0.54 -2.18 -26.71
CA ILE A 422 -1.56 -3.15 -26.29
C ILE A 422 -2.69 -3.13 -27.32
N GLN A 423 -2.95 -4.29 -27.93
CA GLN A 423 -3.86 -4.44 -29.06
C GLN A 423 -5.02 -5.35 -28.66
N GLU A 424 -6.19 -4.78 -28.41
CA GLU A 424 -7.40 -5.58 -28.15
C GLU A 424 -7.86 -6.32 -29.42
N GLY A 425 -8.37 -7.54 -29.29
CA GLY A 425 -8.91 -8.33 -30.39
C GLY A 425 -8.45 -9.78 -30.39
N ASN A 426 -8.17 -10.31 -31.58
CA ASN A 426 -7.72 -11.71 -31.72
C ASN A 426 -6.29 -11.88 -31.21
N GLU A 427 -6.06 -12.97 -30.49
CA GLU A 427 -4.74 -13.34 -30.00
C GLU A 427 -3.91 -13.98 -31.12
N GLU A 428 -2.65 -13.58 -31.21
CA GLU A 428 -1.66 -14.12 -32.11
C GLU A 428 -0.62 -14.92 -31.31
N LYS A 429 -0.01 -15.93 -31.94
CA LYS A 429 1.03 -16.72 -31.30
C LYS A 429 2.24 -15.85 -30.90
N GLU A 430 2.89 -16.23 -29.80
CA GLU A 430 4.14 -15.61 -29.38
C GLU A 430 5.19 -15.58 -30.50
N SER A 431 5.81 -14.41 -30.69
CA SER A 431 6.81 -14.21 -31.77
C SER A 431 7.80 -13.09 -31.44
N ILE A 432 9.03 -13.24 -31.96
CA ILE A 432 10.03 -12.18 -31.96
C ILE A 432 9.79 -11.31 -33.20
N ILE A 433 9.33 -10.08 -32.98
CA ILE A 433 9.02 -9.12 -34.06
C ILE A 433 10.31 -8.50 -34.61
N GLU A 434 11.24 -8.16 -33.71
CA GLU A 434 12.46 -7.43 -34.04
C GLU A 434 13.52 -7.74 -32.98
N MET A 435 14.79 -7.75 -33.34
CA MET A 435 15.90 -7.95 -32.40
C MET A 435 17.12 -7.12 -32.79
N LYS A 436 17.95 -6.80 -31.79
CA LYS A 436 19.24 -6.15 -31.98
C LYS A 436 20.25 -6.73 -31.00
N GLY A 437 21.48 -6.95 -31.46
CA GLY A 437 22.60 -7.44 -30.66
C GLY A 437 22.58 -8.96 -30.51
N GLU A 438 23.77 -9.55 -30.51
CA GLU A 438 23.96 -10.97 -30.18
C GLU A 438 23.54 -11.20 -28.72
N SER A 439 23.01 -12.39 -28.46
CA SER A 439 22.81 -12.86 -27.09
C SER A 439 24.17 -12.99 -26.40
N PRO A 440 24.32 -12.52 -25.16
CA PRO A 440 25.55 -12.78 -24.41
C PRO A 440 25.61 -14.26 -24.00
N ASP A 441 26.82 -14.76 -23.76
CA ASP A 441 26.99 -16.01 -23.02
C ASP A 441 26.42 -15.81 -21.61
N GLN A 442 25.61 -16.78 -21.15
CA GLN A 442 24.92 -16.69 -19.88
C GLN A 442 25.87 -16.84 -18.69
N TYR A 443 26.89 -17.68 -18.81
CA TYR A 443 27.94 -17.87 -17.81
C TYR A 443 29.31 -17.94 -18.49
N ASP A 444 30.34 -17.45 -17.79
CA ASP A 444 31.74 -17.46 -18.23
C ASP A 444 32.41 -18.85 -18.17
#